data_AF-A0A1C6M8T7-F1
#
_entry.id   AF-A0A1C6M8T7-F1
#
_cell.length_a   1.000
_cell.length_b   1.000
_cell.length_c   1.000
_cell.angle_alpha   90.00
_cell.angle_beta   90.00
_cell.angle_gamma   90.00
#
_symmetry.space_group_name_H-M   'P 1'
#
loop_
_entity.id
_entity.type
_entity.pdbx_description
1 polymer ?
#
loop_
_entity_poly.entity_id
_entity_poly.type
_entity_poly.pdbx_seq_one_letter_code
_entity_poly.pdbx_strand_id
1 'polypeptide(L)'
;MHTRTDGRALEAPRPSADRSARRRFPSWTTDVTEKSRQTLLALADGLEGEELAERLGISRNTVQDRVRRLRIVLGCPAPFPLGELVARGYETGAVPSPARTAEETPGLNRTEAALVPHAAAGMAFAAMAERTGIPPQVVRTTVYALRERTGAVNGPHLVKRLRELGLVTPAGARTE
;
A
#
# COMPACT_ATOMS: atom_id res chain seq x y z
N MET A 1 -8.87 -12.99 74.64
CA MET A 1 -8.04 -13.74 73.68
C MET A 1 -8.65 -13.59 72.31
N HIS A 2 -7.98 -12.81 71.46
CA HIS A 2 -8.51 -12.31 70.19
C HIS A 2 -8.28 -13.31 69.06
N THR A 3 -9.34 -13.56 68.28
CA THR A 3 -9.27 -14.19 66.96
C THR A 3 -8.67 -13.19 65.96
N ARG A 4 -7.63 -13.58 65.23
CA ARG A 4 -7.26 -12.91 63.98
C ARG A 4 -6.55 -13.88 63.03
N THR A 5 -7.32 -14.36 62.07
CA THR A 5 -6.85 -14.91 60.80
C THR A 5 -6.68 -13.73 59.84
N ASP A 6 -5.51 -13.59 59.20
CA ASP A 6 -5.23 -12.87 57.95
C ASP A 6 -3.69 -12.67 57.87
N GLY A 7 -3.00 -12.75 56.74
CA GLY A 7 -3.45 -12.77 55.36
C GLY A 7 -2.44 -13.46 54.45
N ARG A 8 -2.95 -14.36 53.62
CA ARG A 8 -2.26 -14.88 52.44
C ARG A 8 -2.63 -13.90 51.31
N ALA A 9 -1.70 -13.03 50.93
CA ALA A 9 -1.88 -12.15 49.78
C ALA A 9 -1.89 -13.01 48.50
N LEU A 10 -3.08 -13.40 48.07
CA LEU A 10 -3.31 -13.97 46.75
C LEU A 10 -3.16 -12.85 45.71
N GLU A 11 -2.24 -13.08 44.78
CA GLU A 11 -2.08 -12.34 43.54
C GLU A 11 -3.44 -12.03 42.92
N ALA A 12 -3.71 -10.75 42.66
CA ALA A 12 -4.81 -10.37 41.80
C ALA A 12 -4.51 -10.87 40.37
N PRO A 13 -5.37 -11.70 39.76
CA PRO A 13 -5.23 -12.01 38.35
C PRO A 13 -5.44 -10.73 37.54
N ARG A 14 -4.45 -10.41 36.68
CA ARG A 14 -4.58 -9.36 35.66
C ARG A 14 -5.83 -9.65 34.83
N PRO A 15 -6.77 -8.71 34.64
CA PRO A 15 -7.99 -8.97 33.88
C PRO A 15 -7.64 -9.21 32.39
N SER A 16 -7.55 -10.48 32.02
CA SER A 16 -7.38 -11.01 30.66
C SER A 16 -8.72 -11.37 30.04
N ALA A 17 -9.75 -10.55 30.23
CA ALA A 17 -11.09 -10.81 29.71
C ALA A 17 -11.78 -9.53 29.25
N ASP A 18 -11.44 -9.07 28.05
CA ASP A 18 -12.42 -8.53 27.07
C ASP A 18 -11.74 -8.20 25.72
N ARG A 19 -11.30 -9.23 24.96
CA ARG A 19 -10.94 -9.04 23.54
C ARG A 19 -12.05 -9.46 22.58
N SER A 20 -13.08 -10.12 23.09
CA SER A 20 -14.11 -10.80 22.29
C SER A 20 -15.39 -9.96 22.12
N ALA A 21 -15.65 -8.96 22.96
CA ALA A 21 -16.88 -8.15 22.88
C ALA A 21 -16.77 -6.93 21.94
N ARG A 22 -15.61 -6.69 21.30
CA ARG A 22 -15.43 -5.62 20.28
C ARG A 22 -15.76 -6.06 18.86
N ARG A 23 -16.65 -7.05 18.69
CA ARG A 23 -17.37 -7.31 17.44
C ARG A 23 -18.59 -6.40 17.25
N ARG A 24 -18.57 -5.19 17.83
CA ARG A 24 -19.29 -4.06 17.23
C ARG A 24 -18.37 -3.58 16.12
N PHE A 25 -18.69 -3.83 14.86
CA PHE A 25 -18.05 -3.13 13.76
C PHE A 25 -18.24 -1.63 14.03
N PRO A 26 -17.18 -0.86 14.36
CA PRO A 26 -17.38 0.57 14.56
C PRO A 26 -17.94 1.19 13.26
N SER A 27 -18.49 2.39 13.31
CA SER A 27 -19.03 3.16 12.17
C SER A 27 -17.97 3.77 11.24
N TRP A 28 -16.82 3.12 11.08
CA TRP A 28 -15.70 3.54 10.20
C TRP A 28 -15.94 3.05 8.77
N THR A 29 -17.20 3.10 8.36
CA THR A 29 -17.67 2.87 7.01
C THR A 29 -17.10 3.93 6.05
N THR A 30 -16.64 3.42 4.92
CA THR A 30 -16.40 4.08 3.61
C THR A 30 -15.22 5.02 3.40
N ASP A 31 -14.64 5.69 4.39
CA ASP A 31 -13.62 6.73 4.11
C ASP A 31 -12.18 6.42 4.55
N VAL A 32 -11.22 6.83 3.71
CA VAL A 32 -9.79 6.78 4.03
C VAL A 32 -9.45 7.87 5.04
N THR A 33 -9.19 7.47 6.29
CA THR A 33 -8.77 8.40 7.36
C THR A 33 -7.42 9.04 7.05
N GLU A 34 -7.12 10.19 7.66
CA GLU A 34 -5.84 10.88 7.50
C GLU A 34 -4.63 9.98 7.83
N LYS A 35 -4.71 9.19 8.91
CA LYS A 35 -3.66 8.22 9.27
C LYS A 35 -3.47 7.13 8.22
N SER A 36 -4.55 6.72 7.56
CA SER A 36 -4.52 5.74 6.47
C SER A 36 -3.97 6.36 5.19
N ARG A 37 -4.29 7.63 4.91
CA ARG A 37 -3.71 8.41 3.82
C ARG A 37 -2.19 8.54 3.97
N GLN A 38 -1.71 8.86 5.17
CA GLN A 38 -0.28 8.90 5.46
C GLN A 38 0.40 7.55 5.22
N THR A 39 -0.24 6.45 5.59
CA THR A 39 0.27 5.11 5.27
C THR A 39 0.33 4.85 3.76
N LEU A 40 -0.69 5.27 2.98
CA LEU A 40 -0.66 5.15 1.51
C LEU A 40 0.45 5.99 0.88
N LEU A 41 0.64 7.23 1.34
CA LEU A 41 1.71 8.11 0.85
C LEU A 41 3.08 7.52 1.15
N ALA A 42 3.30 7.05 2.37
CA ALA A 42 4.57 6.42 2.75
C ALA A 42 4.85 5.13 1.95
N LEU A 43 3.81 4.33 1.66
CA LEU A 43 3.95 3.21 0.72
C LEU A 43 4.33 3.68 -0.69
N ALA A 44 3.71 4.75 -1.18
CA ALA A 44 4.02 5.33 -2.48
C ALA A 44 5.44 5.91 -2.55
N ASP A 45 5.98 6.38 -1.43
CA ASP A 45 7.39 6.77 -1.27
C ASP A 45 8.36 5.58 -1.23
N GLY A 46 7.82 4.35 -1.25
CA GLY A 46 8.58 3.11 -1.25
C GLY A 46 8.91 2.58 0.14
N LEU A 47 8.36 3.15 1.21
CA LEU A 47 8.60 2.66 2.56
C LEU A 47 7.75 1.42 2.84
N GLU A 48 8.37 0.36 3.37
CA GLU A 48 7.69 -0.88 3.72
C GLU A 48 8.12 -1.39 5.09
N GLY A 49 7.33 -2.29 5.69
CA GLY A 49 7.72 -3.04 6.88
C GLY A 49 8.12 -2.17 8.09
N GLU A 50 9.38 -2.27 8.49
CA GLU A 50 9.92 -1.59 9.68
C GLU A 50 10.19 -0.11 9.42
N GLU A 51 10.72 0.25 8.26
CA GLU A 51 10.98 1.65 7.89
C GLU A 51 9.67 2.47 7.87
N LEU A 52 8.59 1.87 7.35
CA LEU A 52 7.26 2.46 7.40
C LEU A 52 6.73 2.61 8.83
N ALA A 53 7.00 1.65 9.70
CA ALA A 53 6.62 1.68 11.11
C ALA A 53 7.35 2.81 11.87
N GLU A 54 8.67 2.90 11.69
CA GLU A 54 9.52 3.95 12.24
C GLU A 54 9.08 5.34 11.76
N ARG A 55 8.89 5.51 10.45
CA ARG A 55 8.46 6.78 9.84
C ARG A 55 7.14 7.30 10.40
N LEU A 56 6.24 6.39 10.77
CA LEU A 56 4.91 6.70 11.31
C LEU A 56 4.86 6.68 12.84
N GLY A 57 5.96 6.32 13.52
CA GLY A 57 6.02 6.20 14.99
C GLY A 57 5.06 5.17 15.57
N ILE A 58 4.82 4.05 14.86
CA ILE A 58 3.89 2.99 15.27
C ILE A 58 4.50 1.61 15.13
N SER A 59 3.89 0.58 15.72
CA SER A 59 4.37 -0.79 15.54
C SER A 59 4.08 -1.34 14.14
N ARG A 60 4.94 -2.25 13.67
CA ARG A 60 4.74 -3.00 12.42
C ARG A 60 3.38 -3.71 12.35
N ASN A 61 2.89 -4.25 13.47
CA ASN A 61 1.56 -4.86 13.52
C ASN A 61 0.45 -3.82 13.24
N THR A 62 0.61 -2.60 13.75
CA THR A 62 -0.32 -1.49 13.48
C THR A 62 -0.28 -1.08 12.01
N VAL A 63 0.90 -1.08 11.38
CA VAL A 63 1.04 -0.86 9.93
C VAL A 63 0.27 -1.91 9.15
N GLN A 64 0.46 -3.20 9.47
CA GLN A 64 -0.25 -4.31 8.81
C GLN A 64 -1.77 -4.19 8.95
N ASP A 65 -2.26 -3.85 10.14
CA ASP A 65 -3.67 -3.60 10.38
C ASP A 65 -4.18 -2.43 9.53
N ARG A 66 -3.44 -1.32 9.44
CA ARG A 66 -3.81 -0.17 8.58
C ARG A 66 -3.86 -0.56 7.11
N VAL A 67 -2.86 -1.29 6.61
CA VAL A 67 -2.82 -1.78 5.23
C VAL A 67 -3.99 -2.71 4.94
N ARG A 68 -4.31 -3.64 5.85
CA ARG A 68 -5.47 -4.53 5.74
C ARG A 68 -6.78 -3.75 5.63
N ARG A 69 -6.92 -2.68 6.42
CA ARG A 69 -8.11 -1.82 6.39
C ARG A 69 -8.20 -1.01 5.10
N LEU A 70 -7.09 -0.43 4.67
CA LEU A 70 -6.99 0.26 3.38
C LEU A 70 -7.42 -0.63 2.22
N ARG A 71 -6.97 -1.90 2.21
CA ARG A 71 -7.40 -2.89 1.22
C ARG A 71 -8.90 -3.11 1.18
N ILE A 72 -9.57 -3.12 2.34
CA ILE A 72 -11.02 -3.27 2.41
C ILE A 72 -11.71 -2.01 1.86
N VAL A 73 -11.28 -0.83 2.30
CA VAL A 73 -11.88 0.46 1.90
C VAL A 73 -11.69 0.73 0.41
N LEU A 74 -10.51 0.44 -0.14
CA LEU A 74 -10.18 0.68 -1.55
C LEU A 74 -10.57 -0.48 -2.49
N GLY A 75 -11.21 -1.53 -1.97
CA GLY A 75 -11.67 -2.66 -2.79
C GLY A 75 -10.54 -3.51 -3.37
N CYS A 76 -9.39 -3.59 -2.69
CA CYS A 76 -8.21 -4.37 -3.10
C CYS A 76 -7.92 -5.51 -2.11
N PRO A 77 -8.79 -6.54 -2.00
CA PRO A 77 -8.57 -7.64 -1.07
C PRO A 77 -7.27 -8.41 -1.38
N ALA A 78 -6.72 -9.13 -0.39
CA ALA A 78 -5.62 -10.05 -0.70
C ALA A 78 -6.06 -11.08 -1.77
N PRO A 79 -5.17 -11.50 -2.70
CA PRO A 79 -3.71 -11.35 -2.67
C PRO A 79 -3.13 -10.18 -3.50
N PHE A 80 -3.88 -9.10 -3.76
CA PHE A 80 -3.36 -8.00 -4.60
C PHE A 80 -2.07 -7.36 -4.05
N PRO A 81 -1.10 -6.98 -4.91
CA PRO A 81 0.15 -6.34 -4.49
C PRO A 81 -0.07 -4.97 -3.81
N LEU A 82 0.93 -4.50 -3.06
CA LEU A 82 0.88 -3.15 -2.48
C LEU A 82 0.90 -2.05 -3.55
N GLY A 83 1.51 -2.29 -4.71
CA GLY A 83 1.47 -1.35 -5.83
C GLY A 83 0.04 -1.08 -6.29
N GLU A 84 -0.81 -2.10 -6.36
CA GLU A 84 -2.20 -1.96 -6.75
C GLU A 84 -3.00 -1.14 -5.72
N LEU A 85 -2.72 -1.34 -4.43
CA LEU A 85 -3.30 -0.53 -3.36
C LEU A 85 -2.96 0.96 -3.51
N VAL A 86 -1.71 1.28 -3.84
CA VAL A 86 -1.26 2.66 -4.11
C VAL A 86 -1.90 3.22 -5.38
N ALA A 87 -1.92 2.45 -6.46
CA ALA A 87 -2.56 2.85 -7.73
C ALA A 87 -4.03 3.22 -7.50
N ARG A 88 -4.75 2.39 -6.75
CA ARG A 88 -6.15 2.62 -6.36
C ARG A 88 -6.33 3.81 -5.44
N GLY A 89 -5.38 4.06 -4.54
CA GLY A 89 -5.34 5.27 -3.73
C GLY A 89 -5.30 6.55 -4.59
N TYR A 90 -4.53 6.55 -5.68
CA TYR A 90 -4.53 7.67 -6.64
C TYR A 90 -5.80 7.74 -7.49
N GLU A 91 -6.27 6.60 -8.02
CA GLU A 91 -7.48 6.54 -8.86
C GLU A 91 -8.74 7.02 -8.15
N THR A 92 -8.87 6.69 -6.87
CA THR A 92 -10.02 7.08 -6.03
C THR A 92 -9.88 8.48 -5.42
N GLY A 93 -8.74 9.16 -5.63
CA GLY A 93 -8.44 10.45 -5.01
C GLY A 93 -8.20 10.37 -3.49
N ALA A 94 -8.05 9.17 -2.92
CA ALA A 94 -7.74 9.00 -1.50
C ALA A 94 -6.40 9.63 -1.10
N VAL A 95 -5.45 9.63 -2.04
CA VAL A 95 -4.21 10.41 -2.01
C VAL A 95 -4.11 11.27 -3.28
N PRO A 96 -3.53 12.48 -3.19
CA PRO A 96 -3.34 13.33 -4.36
C PRO A 96 -2.38 12.65 -5.35
N SER A 97 -2.68 12.73 -6.65
CA SER A 97 -1.73 12.30 -7.68
C SER A 97 -0.43 13.10 -7.54
N PRO A 98 0.76 12.46 -7.67
CA PRO A 98 2.01 13.18 -7.56
C PRO A 98 2.13 14.22 -8.68
N ALA A 99 2.80 15.33 -8.38
CA ALA A 99 3.13 16.34 -9.37
C ALA A 99 4.09 15.77 -10.42
N ARG A 100 3.97 16.24 -11.66
CA ARG A 100 4.94 15.85 -12.69
C ARG A 100 6.29 16.47 -12.39
N THR A 101 7.36 15.70 -12.58
CA THR A 101 8.72 16.20 -12.48
C THR A 101 9.17 16.74 -13.85
N ALA A 102 10.15 17.65 -13.83
CA ALA A 102 10.81 18.13 -15.05
C ALA A 102 11.92 17.18 -15.54
N GLU A 103 12.08 16.03 -14.88
CA GLU A 103 13.03 15.01 -15.28
C GLU A 103 12.68 14.48 -16.67
N GLU A 104 13.70 14.20 -17.49
CA GLU A 104 13.50 13.65 -18.82
C GLU A 104 12.81 12.30 -18.73
N THR A 105 11.68 12.18 -19.44
CA THR A 105 10.96 10.91 -19.54
C THR A 105 11.85 9.89 -20.24
N PRO A 106 12.15 8.73 -19.63
CA PRO A 106 13.01 7.73 -20.23
C PRO A 106 12.37 7.19 -21.52
N GLY A 107 13.15 7.13 -22.61
CA GLY A 107 12.67 6.56 -23.88
C GLY A 107 12.31 5.08 -23.73
N LEU A 108 11.03 4.73 -23.90
CA LEU A 108 10.56 3.36 -23.73
C LEU A 108 10.64 2.57 -25.03
N ASN A 109 11.14 1.35 -24.95
CA ASN A 109 10.97 0.40 -26.05
C ASN A 109 9.52 -0.12 -26.09
N ARG A 110 9.17 -0.85 -27.15
CA ARG A 110 7.80 -1.35 -27.37
C ARG A 110 7.28 -2.24 -26.23
N THR A 111 8.14 -3.09 -25.67
CA THR A 111 7.79 -4.01 -24.57
C THR A 111 7.57 -3.24 -23.27
N GLU A 112 8.45 -2.28 -22.97
CA GLU A 112 8.31 -1.39 -21.82
C GLU A 112 7.02 -0.57 -21.91
N ALA A 113 6.76 0.06 -23.07
CA ALA A 113 5.56 0.83 -23.31
C ALA A 113 4.28 -0.01 -23.14
N ALA A 114 4.30 -1.28 -23.54
CA ALA A 114 3.18 -2.20 -23.33
C ALA A 114 2.96 -2.53 -21.84
N LEU A 115 4.02 -2.57 -21.03
CA LEU A 115 3.93 -2.95 -19.60
C LEU A 115 3.67 -1.76 -18.66
N VAL A 116 4.05 -0.53 -19.05
CA VAL A 116 3.86 0.68 -18.24
C VAL A 116 2.43 0.88 -17.71
N PRO A 117 1.34 0.78 -18.51
CA PRO A 117 -0.01 0.97 -17.97
C PRO A 117 -0.36 -0.09 -16.92
N HIS A 118 0.15 -1.32 -17.05
CA HIS A 118 -0.09 -2.40 -16.10
C HIS A 118 0.76 -2.25 -14.82
N ALA A 119 2.01 -1.80 -14.97
CA ALA A 119 2.89 -1.48 -13.85
C ALA A 119 2.37 -0.28 -13.05
N ALA A 120 1.85 0.75 -13.72
CA ALA A 120 1.21 1.90 -13.08
C ALA A 120 -0.11 1.57 -12.38
N ALA A 121 -0.81 0.53 -12.83
CA ALA A 121 -1.95 -0.04 -12.10
C ALA A 121 -1.51 -0.95 -10.94
N GLY A 122 -0.19 -1.16 -10.76
CA GLY A 122 0.36 -1.96 -9.67
C GLY A 122 0.07 -3.46 -9.77
N MET A 123 -0.25 -3.96 -10.97
CA MET A 123 -0.63 -5.36 -11.20
C MET A 123 0.48 -6.34 -10.81
N ALA A 124 0.11 -7.57 -10.48
CA ALA A 124 1.07 -8.66 -10.31
C ALA A 124 1.66 -9.10 -11.66
N PHE A 125 2.91 -9.58 -11.68
CA PHE A 125 3.60 -9.99 -12.92
C PHE A 125 2.84 -11.04 -13.73
N ALA A 126 2.21 -12.02 -13.07
CA ALA A 126 1.40 -13.03 -13.74
C ALA A 126 0.20 -12.39 -14.48
N ALA A 127 -0.50 -11.47 -13.83
CA ALA A 127 -1.62 -10.75 -14.44
C ALA A 127 -1.14 -9.86 -15.60
N MET A 128 0.03 -9.22 -15.50
CA MET A 128 0.61 -8.47 -16.62
C MET A 128 0.92 -9.40 -17.81
N ALA A 129 1.52 -10.56 -17.56
CA ALA A 129 1.85 -11.54 -18.58
C ALA A 129 0.60 -12.03 -19.31
N GLU A 130 -0.45 -12.38 -18.56
CA GLU A 130 -1.75 -12.77 -19.12
C GLU A 130 -2.37 -11.66 -19.98
N ARG A 131 -2.33 -10.39 -19.51
CA ARG A 131 -2.95 -9.28 -20.24
C ARG A 131 -2.20 -8.85 -21.49
N THR A 132 -0.89 -9.05 -21.53
CA THR A 132 -0.03 -8.58 -22.63
C THR A 132 0.39 -9.71 -23.59
N GLY A 133 0.24 -10.97 -23.18
CA GLY A 133 0.80 -12.11 -23.89
C GLY A 133 2.33 -12.20 -23.80
N ILE A 134 2.98 -11.33 -23.03
CA ILE A 134 4.43 -11.34 -22.82
C ILE A 134 4.79 -12.43 -21.81
N PRO A 135 5.82 -13.27 -22.05
CA PRO A 135 6.21 -14.32 -21.12
C PRO A 135 6.51 -13.78 -19.70
N PRO A 136 6.12 -14.49 -18.61
CA PRO A 136 6.29 -14.00 -17.23
C PRO A 136 7.72 -13.59 -16.87
N GLN A 137 8.72 -14.32 -17.37
CA GLN A 137 10.12 -13.98 -17.13
C GLN A 137 10.53 -12.68 -17.82
N VAL A 138 10.03 -12.44 -19.04
CA VAL A 138 10.27 -11.20 -19.77
C VAL A 138 9.60 -10.05 -19.03
N VAL A 139 8.34 -10.19 -18.61
CA VAL A 139 7.64 -9.20 -17.77
C VAL A 139 8.47 -8.83 -16.53
N ARG A 140 8.91 -9.84 -15.76
CA ARG A 140 9.67 -9.62 -14.53
C ARG A 140 10.95 -8.83 -14.79
N THR A 141 11.69 -9.22 -15.82
CA THR A 141 12.98 -8.60 -16.16
C THR A 141 12.78 -7.17 -16.68
N THR A 142 11.77 -6.94 -17.52
CA THR A 142 11.42 -5.61 -18.03
C THR A 142 10.91 -4.68 -16.93
N VAL A 143 10.09 -5.16 -15.99
CA VAL A 143 9.61 -4.32 -14.87
C VAL A 143 10.75 -3.98 -13.90
N TYR A 144 11.72 -4.86 -13.70
CA TYR A 144 12.93 -4.52 -12.94
C TYR A 144 13.78 -3.46 -13.66
N ALA A 145 13.98 -3.59 -14.97
CA ALA A 145 14.66 -2.55 -15.75
C ALA A 145 13.91 -1.21 -15.68
N LEU A 146 12.57 -1.22 -15.75
CA LEU A 146 11.75 -0.01 -15.55
C LEU A 146 11.98 0.61 -14.17
N ARG A 147 12.08 -0.20 -13.11
CA ARG A 147 12.38 0.30 -11.76
C ARG A 147 13.73 0.98 -11.69
N GLU A 148 14.77 0.35 -12.21
CA GLU A 148 16.12 0.91 -12.24
C GLU A 148 16.15 2.23 -13.02
N ARG A 149 15.57 2.26 -14.22
CA ARG A 149 15.54 3.44 -15.10
C ARG A 149 14.73 4.60 -14.54
N THR A 150 13.72 4.32 -13.71
CA THR A 150 12.86 5.35 -13.09
C THR A 150 13.33 5.73 -11.69
N GLY A 151 14.33 5.05 -11.12
CA GLY A 151 14.78 5.22 -9.74
C GLY A 151 13.82 4.65 -8.69
N ALA A 152 12.88 3.79 -9.09
CA ALA A 152 11.88 3.23 -8.19
C ALA A 152 12.41 2.06 -7.35
N VAL A 153 12.35 2.22 -6.03
CA VAL A 153 12.92 1.24 -5.09
C VAL A 153 12.08 -0.04 -4.94
N ASN A 154 10.78 -0.01 -5.25
CA ASN A 154 9.86 -1.15 -5.22
C ASN A 154 8.62 -0.90 -6.10
N GLY A 155 7.68 -1.86 -6.12
CA GLY A 155 6.46 -1.76 -6.94
C GLY A 155 5.57 -0.56 -6.60
N PRO A 156 5.24 -0.31 -5.32
CA PRO A 156 4.54 0.91 -4.91
C PRO A 156 5.23 2.21 -5.37
N HIS A 157 6.54 2.32 -5.20
CA HIS A 157 7.29 3.48 -5.64
C HIS A 157 7.32 3.60 -7.17
N LEU A 158 7.33 2.48 -7.90
CA LEU A 158 7.23 2.49 -9.37
C LEU A 158 5.92 3.13 -9.84
N VAL A 159 4.80 2.81 -9.20
CA VAL A 159 3.49 3.42 -9.52
C VAL A 159 3.56 4.96 -9.40
N LYS A 160 4.17 5.46 -8.32
CA LYS A 160 4.38 6.90 -8.12
C LYS A 160 5.31 7.49 -9.19
N ARG A 161 6.48 6.89 -9.44
CA ARG A 161 7.47 7.38 -10.41
C ARG A 161 6.94 7.41 -11.84
N LEU A 162 6.17 6.41 -12.26
CA LEU A 162 5.53 6.41 -13.59
C LEU A 162 4.55 7.58 -13.77
N ARG A 163 3.87 8.02 -12.71
CA ARG A 163 2.99 9.21 -12.73
C ARG A 163 3.79 10.51 -12.73
N GLU A 164 4.83 10.60 -11.90
CA GLU A 164 5.74 11.75 -11.84
C GLU A 164 6.41 12.03 -13.19
N LEU A 165 6.88 10.98 -13.87
CA LEU A 165 7.52 11.09 -15.19
C LEU A 165 6.52 11.29 -16.34
N GLY A 166 5.22 11.37 -16.04
CA GLY A 166 4.16 11.55 -17.03
C GLY A 166 3.94 10.36 -17.96
N LEU A 167 4.50 9.18 -17.64
CA LEU A 167 4.39 7.94 -18.43
C LEU A 167 2.99 7.32 -18.37
N VAL A 168 2.20 7.72 -17.37
CA VAL A 168 0.78 7.43 -17.32
C VAL A 168 0.00 8.70 -17.04
N THR A 169 -1.07 8.90 -17.78
CA THR A 169 -1.98 10.02 -17.55
C THR A 169 -2.99 9.60 -16.48
N PRO A 170 -3.31 10.45 -15.49
CA PRO A 170 -4.39 10.15 -14.55
C PRO A 170 -5.68 9.90 -15.33
N ALA A 171 -6.42 8.84 -14.96
CA ALA A 171 -7.73 8.55 -15.50
C ALA A 171 -8.67 9.73 -15.21
N GLY A 172 -8.76 10.68 -16.14
CA GLY A 172 -9.45 11.95 -15.91
C GLY A 172 -9.02 13.08 -16.84
N ALA A 173 -7.80 13.06 -17.38
CA ALA A 173 -7.43 14.00 -18.44
C ALA A 173 -7.99 13.50 -19.79
N ARG A 174 -9.30 13.63 -19.97
CA ARG A 174 -9.84 13.73 -21.32
C ARG A 174 -9.35 15.07 -21.85
N THR A 175 -8.57 15.03 -22.92
CA THR A 175 -8.35 16.15 -23.83
C THR A 175 -9.71 16.74 -24.20
N GLU A 176 -9.98 17.95 -23.72
CA GLU A 176 -10.85 18.89 -24.43
C GLU A 176 -10.07 19.55 -25.58
#